data_AF-A0A534RYR4-F1
#
_entry.id   AF-A0A534RYR4-F1
#
_cell.length_a   1.000
_cell.length_b   1.000
_cell.length_c   1.000
_cell.angle_alpha   90.00
_cell.angle_beta   90.00
_cell.angle_gamma   90.00
#
_symmetry.space_group_name_H-M   'P 1'
#
loop_
_entity.id
_entity.type
_entity.pdbx_description
1 polymer ?
#
loop_
_entity_poly.entity_id
_entity_poly.type
_entity_poly.pdbx_seq_one_letter_code
_entity_poly.pdbx_strand_id
1 'polypeptide(L)'
;MAATHLIDQDLDKQIIATQKRFQKAMKARLARMRLESKERYFAVLSALVTKLEDPDKPLYLVLQEVIFESAPYIAQELSGL
;
A
#
# COMPACT_ATOMS: atom_id res chain seq x y z
N MET A 1 -21.22 17.72 16.86
CA MET A 1 -20.78 16.34 17.16
C MET A 1 -21.33 15.33 16.15
N ALA A 2 -22.63 15.31 15.82
CA ALA A 2 -23.19 14.39 14.80
C ALA A 2 -22.61 14.58 13.38
N ALA A 3 -22.39 15.83 12.95
CA ALA A 3 -21.83 16.12 11.62
C ALA A 3 -20.40 15.59 11.42
N THR A 4 -19.55 15.67 12.46
CA THR A 4 -18.17 15.16 12.42
C THR A 4 -18.14 13.65 12.25
N HIS A 5 -19.03 12.92 12.93
CA HIS A 5 -19.16 11.47 12.81
C HIS A 5 -19.67 11.03 11.42
N LEU A 6 -20.54 11.82 10.79
CA LEU A 6 -20.99 11.55 9.43
C LEU A 6 -19.86 11.74 8.40
N ILE A 7 -19.00 12.75 8.60
CA ILE A 7 -17.82 12.97 7.76
C ILE A 7 -16.83 11.82 7.91
N ASP A 8 -16.56 11.38 9.14
CA ASP A 8 -15.67 10.27 9.45
C ASP A 8 -16.11 8.97 8.74
N GLN A 9 -17.39 8.60 8.88
CA GLN A 9 -17.95 7.42 8.20
C GLN A 9 -17.95 7.53 6.67
N ASP A 10 -18.12 8.73 6.13
CA ASP A 10 -18.05 8.94 4.68
C ASP A 10 -16.61 8.79 4.18
N LEU A 11 -15.63 9.34 4.91
CA LEU A 11 -14.21 9.15 4.62
C LEU A 11 -13.81 7.67 4.65
N ASP A 12 -14.27 6.91 5.64
CA ASP A 12 -14.04 5.46 5.69
C ASP A 12 -14.55 4.76 4.43
N LYS A 13 -15.76 5.09 3.98
CA LYS A 13 -16.33 4.53 2.74
C LYS A 13 -15.48 4.90 1.52
N GLN A 14 -15.03 6.14 1.44
CA GLN A 14 -14.18 6.62 0.34
C GLN A 14 -12.82 5.92 0.32
N ILE A 15 -12.21 5.70 1.49
CA ILE A 15 -10.94 4.97 1.65
C ILE A 15 -11.13 3.53 1.17
N ILE A 16 -12.14 2.82 1.66
CA ILE A 16 -12.44 1.43 1.28
C ILE A 16 -12.71 1.33 -0.23
N ALA A 17 -13.49 2.25 -0.80
CA ALA A 17 -13.76 2.28 -2.24
C ALA A 17 -12.47 2.48 -3.05
N THR A 18 -11.56 3.32 -2.57
CA THR A 18 -10.27 3.59 -3.22
C THR A 18 -9.32 2.40 -3.12
N GLN A 19 -9.24 1.73 -1.97
CA GLN A 19 -8.46 0.50 -1.80
C GLN A 19 -8.93 -0.59 -2.77
N LYS A 20 -10.25 -0.79 -2.92
CA LYS A 20 -10.81 -1.75 -3.88
C LYS A 20 -10.40 -1.43 -5.33
N ARG A 21 -10.43 -0.14 -5.72
CA ARG A 21 -9.98 0.31 -7.05
C ARG A 21 -8.49 0.06 -7.25
N PHE A 22 -7.67 0.36 -6.23
CA PHE A 22 -6.23 0.09 -6.26
C PHE A 22 -5.94 -1.40 -6.46
N GLN A 23 -6.58 -2.28 -5.68
CA GLN A 23 -6.44 -3.73 -5.82
C GLN A 23 -6.82 -4.21 -7.22
N LYS A 24 -7.93 -3.72 -7.78
CA LYS A 24 -8.35 -4.03 -9.15
C LYS A 24 -7.29 -3.62 -10.19
N ALA A 25 -6.75 -2.41 -10.07
CA ALA A 25 -5.72 -1.90 -10.98
C ALA A 25 -4.41 -2.71 -10.87
N MET A 26 -3.96 -3.01 -9.66
CA MET A 26 -2.74 -3.80 -9.44
C MET A 26 -2.89 -5.23 -9.92
N LYS A 27 -4.05 -5.87 -9.71
CA LYS A 27 -4.35 -7.20 -10.26
C LYS A 27 -4.21 -7.25 -11.79
N ALA A 28 -4.69 -6.22 -12.49
CA ALA A 28 -4.53 -6.12 -13.94
C ALA A 28 -3.06 -5.95 -14.38
N ARG A 29 -2.26 -5.21 -13.60
CA ARG A 29 -0.82 -5.04 -13.85
C ARG A 29 0.00 -6.30 -13.57
N LEU A 30 -0.34 -7.06 -12.52
CA LEU A 30 0.35 -8.31 -12.16
C LEU A 30 0.44 -9.29 -13.34
N ALA A 31 -0.61 -9.39 -14.16
CA ALA A 31 -0.63 -10.25 -15.34
C ALA A 31 0.44 -9.88 -16.38
N ARG A 32 0.90 -8.62 -16.40
CA ARG A 32 1.85 -8.06 -17.37
C ARG A 32 3.27 -7.89 -16.79
N MET A 33 3.46 -8.11 -15.49
CA MET A 33 4.77 -7.99 -14.85
C MET A 33 5.65 -9.21 -15.15
N ARG A 34 6.94 -8.95 -15.37
CA ARG A 34 7.98 -10.00 -15.38
C ARG A 34 8.11 -10.61 -13.98
N LEU A 35 8.67 -11.81 -13.90
CA LEU A 35 8.86 -12.53 -12.63
C LEU A 35 9.62 -11.67 -11.61
N GLU A 36 10.74 -11.09 -12.02
CA GLU A 36 11.58 -10.24 -11.18
C GLU A 36 10.82 -9.03 -10.58
N SER A 37 10.02 -8.34 -11.40
CA SER A 37 9.15 -7.25 -10.92
C SER A 37 8.06 -7.74 -9.96
N LYS A 38 7.55 -8.97 -10.13
CA LYS A 38 6.58 -9.57 -9.19
C LYS A 38 7.21 -9.86 -7.84
N GLU A 39 8.43 -10.37 -7.82
CA GLU A 39 9.19 -10.67 -6.60
C GLU A 39 9.46 -9.39 -5.81
N ARG A 40 9.97 -8.34 -6.47
CA ARG A 40 10.15 -7.02 -5.85
C ARG A 40 8.85 -6.45 -5.33
N TYR A 41 7.79 -6.50 -6.13
CA TYR A 41 6.48 -5.98 -5.71
C TYR A 41 5.91 -6.76 -4.52
N PHE A 42 6.10 -8.08 -4.47
CA PHE A 42 5.69 -8.90 -3.34
C PHE A 42 6.47 -8.56 -2.07
N ALA A 43 7.79 -8.31 -2.15
CA ALA A 43 8.59 -7.88 -1.01
C ALA A 43 8.07 -6.56 -0.41
N VAL A 44 7.80 -5.56 -1.25
CA VAL A 44 7.22 -4.27 -0.84
C VAL A 44 5.85 -4.44 -0.18
N LEU A 45 4.95 -5.21 -0.79
CA LEU A 45 3.61 -5.44 -0.23
C LEU A 45 3.67 -6.19 1.10
N SER A 46 4.52 -7.20 1.21
CA SER A 46 4.65 -8.00 2.44
C SER A 46 5.16 -7.16 3.60
N ALA A 47 6.15 -6.29 3.35
CA ALA A 47 6.65 -5.34 4.35
C ALA A 47 5.55 -4.37 4.83
N LEU A 48 4.77 -3.82 3.90
CA LEU A 48 3.65 -2.93 4.23
C LEU A 48 2.54 -3.63 5.02
N VAL A 49 2.09 -4.80 4.57
CA VAL A 49 0.98 -5.53 5.21
C VAL A 49 1.38 -5.93 6.63
N THR A 50 2.56 -6.52 6.81
CA THR A 50 3.05 -6.97 8.13
C THR A 50 3.06 -5.83 9.15
N LYS A 51 3.38 -4.60 8.71
CA LYS A 51 3.41 -3.43 9.61
C LYS A 51 2.02 -2.86 9.87
N LEU A 52 1.11 -2.92 8.91
CA LEU A 52 -0.29 -2.50 9.10
C LEU A 52 -1.08 -3.47 9.99
N GLU A 53 -0.61 -4.71 10.14
CA GLU A 53 -1.20 -5.70 11.04
C GLU A 53 -0.95 -5.40 12.53
N ASP A 54 -0.08 -4.42 12.85
CA ASP A 54 0.07 -3.85 14.18
C ASP A 54 -0.87 -2.64 14.33
N PRO A 55 -2.08 -2.79 14.92
CA PRO A 55 -3.07 -1.73 14.99
C PRO A 55 -2.69 -0.61 15.96
N ASP A 56 -1.76 -0.88 16.89
CA ASP A 56 -1.30 0.09 17.88
C ASP A 56 -0.19 0.98 17.31
N LYS A 57 0.43 0.57 16.19
CA LYS A 57 1.46 1.36 15.53
C LYS A 57 0.84 2.54 14.76
N PRO A 58 1.23 3.79 15.08
CA PRO A 58 0.79 4.95 14.33
C PRO A 58 1.10 4.84 12.83
N LEU A 59 0.12 5.21 11.99
CA LEU A 59 0.24 5.13 10.53
C LEU A 59 1.50 5.84 9.99
N TYR A 60 1.90 6.97 10.58
CA TYR A 60 3.11 7.68 10.13
C TYR A 60 4.40 6.85 10.33
N LEU A 61 4.48 6.07 11.40
CA LEU A 61 5.62 5.16 11.64
C LEU A 61 5.58 4.00 10.66
N VAL A 62 4.40 3.41 10.43
CA VAL A 62 4.23 2.36 9.41
C VAL A 62 4.72 2.86 8.05
N LEU A 63 4.29 4.05 7.62
CA LEU A 63 4.68 4.61 6.33
C LEU A 63 6.18 4.92 6.24
N GLN A 64 6.79 5.45 7.31
CA GLN A 64 8.24 5.67 7.34
C GLN A 64 9.00 4.35 7.17
N GLU A 65 8.65 3.34 7.94
CA GLU A 65 9.32 2.04 7.87
C GLU A 65 9.14 1.36 6.51
N VAL A 66 7.94 1.45 5.92
CA VAL A 66 7.69 0.95 4.57
C VAL A 66 8.54 1.66 3.54
N ILE A 67 8.70 2.99 3.63
CA ILE A 67 9.60 3.74 2.76
C ILE A 67 11.03 3.24 2.91
N PHE A 68 11.55 3.13 4.13
CA PHE A 68 12.93 2.69 4.36
C PHE A 68 13.20 1.26 3.87
N GLU A 69 12.29 0.33 4.14
CA GLU A 69 12.45 -1.07 3.78
C GLU A 69 12.15 -1.33 2.30
N SER A 70 11.26 -0.53 1.69
CA SER A 70 10.90 -0.66 0.28
C SER A 70 11.81 0.15 -0.65
N ALA A 71 12.57 1.12 -0.13
CA ALA A 71 13.42 2.00 -0.93
C ALA A 71 14.39 1.24 -1.86
N PRO A 72 15.07 0.15 -1.44
CA PRO A 72 15.94 -0.60 -2.34
C PRO A 72 15.17 -1.24 -3.51
N TYR A 73 13.99 -1.80 -3.26
CA TYR A 73 13.17 -2.44 -4.30
C TYR A 73 12.55 -1.41 -5.25
N ILE A 74 12.14 -0.25 -4.74
CA ILE A 74 11.66 0.87 -5.55
C ILE A 74 12.80 1.40 -6.42
N ALA A 75 13.99 1.61 -5.84
CA ALA A 75 15.16 2.05 -6.58
C ALA A 75 15.54 1.06 -7.69
N GLN A 76 15.50 -0.24 -7.42
CA GLN A 76 15.73 -1.29 -8.43
C GLN A 76 14.70 -1.26 -9.57
N GLU A 77 13.43 -1.02 -9.28
CA GLU A 77 12.40 -0.91 -10.32
C GLU A 77 12.57 0.38 -11.15
N LEU A 78 12.99 1.48 -10.51
CA LEU A 78 13.27 2.76 -11.18
C LEU A 78 14.57 2.74 -12.00
N SER A 79 15.55 1.95 -11.57
CA SER A 79 16.81 1.73 -12.30
C SER A 79 16.69 0.71 -13.42
N GLY A 80 15.49 0.17 -13.68
CA GLY A 80 15.19 -0.63 -14.87
C GLY A 80 15.14 0.16 -16.19
N LEU A 81 15.80 1.34 -16.23
CA LEU A 81 16.17 2.11 -17.42
C LEU A 81 17.57 1.71 -17.89
#